data_AF-A0A150GVF4-F1
#
_entry.id   AF-A0A150GVF4-F1
#
_cell.length_a   1.000
_cell.length_b   1.000
_cell.length_c   1.000
_cell.angle_alpha   90.00
_cell.angle_beta   90.00
_cell.angle_gamma   90.00
#
_symmetry.space_group_name_H-M   'P 1'
#
loop_
_entity.id
_entity.type
_entity.pdbx_description
1 polymer ?
#
loop_
_entity_poly.entity_id
_entity_poly.type
_entity_poly.pdbx_seq_one_letter_code
_entity_poly.pdbx_strand_id
1 'polypeptide(L)'
;MPASEDPLVLPKPDAGVAKAAAGAAAAAPAAALPKPSLVVKPASGAAAAKPQPQPATQCESPCYTVADYWPYKTCRAECSDDVCKRGWGVWTSQRLCCSAGAAFPDGCSERPSQCWVMESQVTRTCRRDDRKCLQGNGVQSWKSKAACCAKGAAFTEGCSASAPSTPCYTVGSYWPARTCVASSDVAVCNRGWGVYANKEVCCAPNVAFPEGCSPDAPPPSAAAAATAADITAAADTIPAVADAAADAIPAAAAAPRVPATAIANGGATTAAAAGGPVVRVPMSASGKAAKDK
;
A
#
# COMPACT_ATOMS: atom_id res chain seq x y z
N MET A 1 -27.14 49.44 -19.94
CA MET A 1 -27.90 48.20 -20.11
C MET A 1 -27.26 47.15 -19.19
N PRO A 2 -27.82 46.85 -18.01
CA PRO A 2 -27.31 45.77 -17.18
C PRO A 2 -27.82 44.44 -17.74
N ALA A 3 -26.89 43.50 -17.96
CA ALA A 3 -27.20 42.13 -18.35
C ALA A 3 -27.61 41.36 -17.09
N SER A 4 -28.84 40.84 -17.07
CA SER A 4 -29.34 39.93 -16.05
C SER A 4 -28.75 38.55 -16.29
N GLU A 5 -27.98 38.04 -15.34
CA GLU A 5 -27.48 36.68 -15.30
C GLU A 5 -28.55 35.77 -14.67
N ASP A 6 -29.00 34.79 -15.45
CA ASP A 6 -30.00 33.78 -15.09
C ASP A 6 -29.29 32.61 -14.36
N PRO A 7 -29.68 32.24 -13.12
CA PRO A 7 -29.01 31.15 -12.42
C PRO A 7 -29.44 29.78 -12.96
N LEU A 8 -28.48 29.09 -13.57
CA LEU A 8 -28.54 27.68 -13.97
C LEU A 8 -29.00 26.79 -12.79
N VAL A 9 -30.26 26.35 -12.87
CA VAL A 9 -30.84 25.32 -12.00
C VAL A 9 -30.31 23.96 -12.43
N LEU A 10 -29.43 23.36 -11.62
CA LEU A 10 -29.02 21.96 -11.81
C LEU A 10 -30.16 21.00 -11.43
N PRO A 11 -30.51 20.01 -12.28
CA PRO A 11 -31.48 18.98 -11.93
C PRO A 11 -30.91 18.00 -10.89
N LYS A 12 -31.76 17.65 -9.90
CA LYS A 12 -31.51 16.59 -8.92
C LYS A 12 -31.42 15.23 -9.61
N PRO A 13 -30.43 14.37 -9.29
CA PRO A 13 -30.41 13.00 -9.77
C PRO A 13 -31.41 12.14 -8.98
N ASP A 14 -32.36 11.54 -9.70
CA ASP A 14 -33.29 10.54 -9.20
C ASP A 14 -32.58 9.24 -8.78
N ALA A 15 -32.91 8.76 -7.59
CA ALA A 15 -32.43 7.51 -7.02
C ALA A 15 -33.14 6.30 -7.66
N GLY A 16 -32.59 5.81 -8.78
CA GLY A 16 -33.00 4.55 -9.41
C GLY A 16 -32.40 3.33 -8.70
N VAL A 17 -33.23 2.59 -7.97
CA VAL A 17 -32.91 1.30 -7.33
C VAL A 17 -32.72 0.23 -8.40
N ALA A 18 -31.47 -0.19 -8.65
CA ALA A 18 -31.16 -1.33 -9.52
C ALA A 18 -31.17 -2.64 -8.71
N LYS A 19 -32.15 -3.49 -9.03
CA LYS A 19 -32.36 -4.85 -8.51
C LYS A 19 -31.32 -5.80 -9.13
N ALA A 20 -30.41 -6.32 -8.31
CA ALA A 20 -29.40 -7.29 -8.74
C ALA A 20 -30.05 -8.68 -8.96
N ALA A 21 -29.95 -9.19 -10.19
CA ALA A 21 -30.31 -10.55 -10.55
C ALA A 21 -29.20 -11.53 -10.13
N ALA A 22 -29.57 -12.56 -9.37
CA ALA A 22 -28.70 -13.67 -9.01
C ALA A 22 -28.60 -14.65 -10.20
N GLY A 23 -27.40 -14.74 -10.78
CA GLY A 23 -27.05 -15.76 -11.78
C GLY A 23 -26.22 -16.87 -11.14
N ALA A 24 -26.73 -18.11 -11.23
CA ALA A 24 -26.11 -19.32 -10.74
C ALA A 24 -24.81 -19.66 -11.51
N ALA A 25 -23.73 -19.93 -10.78
CA ALA A 25 -22.49 -20.45 -11.35
C ALA A 25 -22.47 -21.99 -11.23
N ALA A 26 -22.39 -22.66 -12.37
CA ALA A 26 -22.20 -24.10 -12.48
C ALA A 26 -20.76 -24.49 -12.06
N ALA A 27 -20.66 -25.52 -11.23
CA ALA A 27 -19.39 -26.10 -10.78
C ALA A 27 -18.76 -26.96 -11.89
N ALA A 28 -17.48 -26.72 -12.19
CA ALA A 28 -16.65 -27.60 -13.00
C ALA A 28 -15.78 -28.50 -12.09
N PRO A 29 -15.57 -29.79 -12.42
CA PRO A 29 -14.73 -30.68 -11.62
C PRO A 29 -13.24 -30.39 -11.82
N ALA A 30 -12.51 -30.32 -10.71
CA ALA A 30 -11.06 -30.10 -10.66
C ALA A 30 -10.30 -31.38 -11.06
N ALA A 31 -9.52 -31.30 -12.14
CA ALA A 31 -8.52 -32.30 -12.49
C ALA A 31 -7.26 -32.11 -11.64
N ALA A 32 -6.82 -33.18 -10.98
CA ALA A 32 -5.63 -33.20 -10.14
C ALA A 32 -4.35 -33.15 -11.00
N LEU A 33 -3.53 -32.12 -10.81
CA LEU A 33 -2.17 -32.04 -11.36
C LEU A 33 -1.15 -32.62 -10.37
N PRO A 34 -0.09 -33.31 -10.84
CA PRO A 34 0.97 -33.84 -10.00
C PRO A 34 1.87 -32.73 -9.43
N LYS A 35 2.21 -32.86 -8.14
CA LYS A 35 3.09 -31.93 -7.40
C LYS A 35 4.55 -32.12 -7.80
N PRO A 36 5.26 -31.11 -8.31
CA PRO A 36 6.71 -31.16 -8.43
C PRO A 36 7.36 -30.92 -7.06
N SER A 37 8.11 -31.91 -6.56
CA SER A 37 8.99 -31.77 -5.39
C SER A 37 10.21 -30.93 -5.76
N LEU A 38 10.18 -29.64 -5.43
CA LEU A 38 11.36 -28.78 -5.46
C LEU A 38 12.11 -28.91 -4.14
N VAL A 39 13.26 -29.58 -4.18
CA VAL A 39 14.26 -29.58 -3.10
C VAL A 39 14.93 -28.21 -3.10
N VAL A 40 14.50 -27.31 -2.22
CA VAL A 40 15.15 -26.02 -2.00
C VAL A 40 16.28 -26.21 -0.98
N LYS A 41 17.51 -26.02 -1.44
CA LYS A 41 18.73 -25.97 -0.63
C LYS A 41 18.69 -24.70 0.23
N PRO A 42 18.78 -24.77 1.58
CA PRO A 42 18.72 -23.58 2.41
C PRO A 42 19.99 -22.74 2.22
N ALA A 43 19.81 -21.48 1.83
CA ALA A 43 20.87 -20.49 1.79
C ALA A 43 21.14 -19.97 3.21
N SER A 44 22.34 -20.26 3.72
CA SER A 44 22.84 -19.77 5.00
C SER A 44 23.23 -18.30 4.88
N GLY A 45 22.39 -17.40 5.41
CA GLY A 45 22.69 -15.97 5.43
C GLY A 45 21.51 -15.10 5.90
N ALA A 46 20.89 -15.44 7.04
CA ALA A 46 19.83 -14.62 7.64
C ALA A 46 20.43 -13.70 8.72
N ALA A 47 20.45 -12.40 8.47
CA ALA A 47 20.56 -11.39 9.52
C ALA A 47 19.43 -11.62 10.54
N ALA A 48 19.76 -11.55 11.84
CA ALA A 48 18.86 -11.84 12.95
C ALA A 48 17.58 -11.01 12.89
N ALA A 49 16.53 -11.58 12.29
CA ALA A 49 15.17 -11.09 12.43
C ALA A 49 14.81 -11.20 13.92
N LYS A 50 14.31 -10.11 14.52
CA LYS A 50 13.73 -10.15 15.86
C LYS A 50 12.73 -11.32 15.91
N PRO A 51 12.75 -12.16 16.96
CA PRO A 51 11.82 -13.28 17.08
C PRO A 51 10.39 -12.78 16.85
N GLN A 52 9.77 -13.19 15.74
CA GLN A 52 8.32 -13.05 15.65
C GLN A 52 7.75 -13.92 16.77
N PRO A 53 6.82 -13.40 17.60
CA PRO A 53 6.17 -14.19 18.62
C PRO A 53 5.58 -15.44 17.95
N GLN A 54 6.12 -16.62 18.28
CA GLN A 54 5.49 -17.86 17.89
C GLN A 54 4.05 -17.84 18.44
N PRO A 55 3.04 -18.30 17.68
CA PRO A 55 1.68 -18.37 18.19
C PRO A 55 1.71 -19.20 19.47
N ALA A 56 1.53 -18.54 20.61
CA ALA A 56 1.66 -19.16 21.91
C ALA A 56 0.69 -20.34 21.97
N THR A 57 1.22 -21.50 22.36
CA THR A 57 0.45 -22.69 22.70
C THR A 57 -0.71 -22.23 23.59
N GLN A 58 -1.94 -22.41 23.11
CA GLN A 58 -3.13 -21.85 23.76
C GLN A 58 -3.20 -22.38 25.19
N CYS A 59 -3.00 -21.50 26.17
CA CYS A 59 -3.12 -21.87 27.57
C CYS A 59 -4.57 -22.16 27.89
N GLU A 60 -4.81 -23.11 28.79
CA GLU A 60 -6.15 -23.58 29.14
C GLU A 60 -6.99 -22.48 29.83
N SER A 61 -6.35 -21.43 30.36
CA SER A 61 -7.01 -20.30 31.00
C SER A 61 -6.22 -18.99 30.81
N PRO A 62 -6.30 -18.35 29.62
CA PRO A 62 -5.58 -17.11 29.38
C PRO A 62 -6.24 -15.94 30.12
N CYS A 63 -5.44 -15.02 30.64
CA CYS A 63 -5.93 -13.71 31.04
C CYS A 63 -5.80 -12.74 29.86
N TYR A 64 -6.59 -11.66 29.85
CA TYR A 64 -6.57 -10.67 28.77
C TYR A 64 -5.99 -9.37 29.27
N THR A 65 -5.09 -8.76 28.49
CA THR A 65 -4.51 -7.45 28.77
C THR A 65 -4.59 -6.56 27.54
N VAL A 66 -4.47 -5.24 27.73
CA VAL A 66 -4.44 -4.28 26.63
C VAL A 66 -3.17 -4.50 25.80
N ALA A 67 -3.34 -4.80 24.51
CA ALA A 67 -2.23 -4.97 23.57
C ALA A 67 -1.89 -3.65 22.88
N ASP A 68 -2.91 -3.00 22.33
CA ASP A 68 -2.82 -1.75 21.58
C ASP A 68 -3.87 -0.77 22.12
N TYR A 69 -3.46 0.48 22.37
CA TYR A 69 -4.33 1.52 22.92
C TYR A 69 -4.92 2.45 21.85
N TRP A 70 -4.21 2.65 20.73
CA TRP A 70 -4.67 3.50 19.62
C TRP A 70 -3.95 3.14 18.30
N PRO A 71 -4.64 3.15 17.14
CA PRO A 71 -6.07 3.41 16.92
C PRO A 71 -6.96 2.17 17.07
N TYR A 72 -6.39 0.97 17.02
CA TYR A 72 -7.15 -0.24 17.35
C TYR A 72 -6.95 -0.57 18.81
N LYS A 73 -8.06 -0.56 19.52
CA LYS A 73 -8.16 -0.90 20.93
C LYS A 73 -8.33 -2.40 20.97
N THR A 74 -7.26 -3.13 21.23
CA THR A 74 -7.30 -4.60 21.23
C THR A 74 -6.81 -5.16 22.55
N CYS A 75 -7.39 -6.29 22.91
CA CYS A 75 -6.95 -7.09 24.04
C CYS A 75 -6.27 -8.35 23.52
N ARG A 76 -5.09 -8.67 24.06
CA ARG A 76 -4.41 -9.93 23.78
C ARG A 76 -4.53 -10.89 24.94
N ALA A 77 -4.61 -12.16 24.62
CA ALA A 77 -4.49 -13.23 25.60
C ALA A 77 -3.02 -13.33 26.04
N GLU A 78 -2.79 -13.22 27.34
CA GLU A 78 -1.50 -13.46 27.96
C GLU A 78 -1.59 -14.73 28.82
N CYS A 79 -0.53 -15.54 28.74
CA CYS A 79 -0.41 -16.80 29.48
C CYS A 79 0.50 -16.68 30.71
N SER A 80 1.21 -15.57 30.88
CA SER A 80 2.16 -15.42 31.97
C SER A 80 1.42 -15.23 33.30
N ASP A 81 1.63 -16.16 34.23
CA ASP A 81 1.11 -16.09 35.61
C ASP A 81 1.43 -14.74 36.27
N ASP A 82 2.63 -14.20 36.05
CA ASP A 82 3.06 -12.91 36.61
C ASP A 82 2.24 -11.74 36.07
N VAL A 83 1.79 -11.82 34.81
CA VAL A 83 0.90 -10.81 34.23
C VAL A 83 -0.51 -10.99 34.76
N CYS A 84 -1.00 -12.23 34.81
CA CYS A 84 -2.37 -12.52 35.24
C CYS A 84 -2.61 -12.21 36.73
N LYS A 85 -1.57 -12.29 37.57
CA LYS A 85 -1.65 -12.02 39.02
C LYS A 85 -1.47 -10.54 39.40
N ARG A 86 -1.23 -9.62 38.45
CA ARG A 86 -1.08 -8.18 38.77
C ARG A 86 -2.32 -7.51 39.33
N GLY A 87 -3.51 -8.05 39.10
CA GLY A 87 -4.77 -7.54 39.63
C GLY A 87 -5.35 -6.29 38.92
N TRP A 88 -4.53 -5.44 38.30
CA TRP A 88 -4.98 -4.26 37.53
C TRP A 88 -4.67 -4.37 36.04
N GLY A 89 -5.62 -3.95 35.20
CA GLY A 89 -5.46 -4.00 33.73
C GLY A 89 -5.46 -5.43 33.17
N VAL A 90 -6.07 -6.36 33.89
CA VAL A 90 -6.19 -7.77 33.52
C VAL A 90 -7.67 -8.16 33.60
N TRP A 91 -8.16 -8.87 32.59
CA TRP A 91 -9.54 -9.34 32.53
C TRP A 91 -9.59 -10.85 32.33
N THR A 92 -10.60 -11.50 32.89
CA THR A 92 -10.80 -12.96 32.81
C THR A 92 -11.29 -13.41 31.44
N SER A 93 -11.77 -12.49 30.59
CA SER A 93 -12.18 -12.79 29.23
C SER A 93 -11.95 -11.61 28.29
N GLN A 94 -11.78 -11.91 27.00
CA GLN A 94 -11.66 -10.87 25.96
C GLN A 94 -12.88 -9.96 25.94
N ARG A 95 -14.08 -10.52 26.14
CA ARG A 95 -15.34 -9.77 26.14
C ARG A 95 -15.37 -8.72 27.25
N LEU A 96 -14.87 -9.05 28.45
CA LEU A 96 -14.77 -8.09 29.55
C LEU A 96 -13.73 -7.02 29.26
N CYS A 97 -12.55 -7.41 28.78
CA CYS A 97 -11.50 -6.45 28.39
C CYS A 97 -12.02 -5.47 27.32
N CYS A 98 -12.74 -5.99 26.33
CA CYS A 98 -13.28 -5.24 25.22
C CYS A 98 -14.62 -4.56 25.48
N SER A 99 -15.18 -4.65 26.69
CA SER A 99 -16.44 -3.98 27.01
C SER A 99 -16.24 -2.47 27.19
N ALA A 100 -17.23 -1.69 26.78
CA ALA A 100 -17.20 -0.23 26.92
C ALA A 100 -17.07 0.17 28.40
N GLY A 101 -16.09 1.01 28.70
CA GLY A 101 -15.76 1.46 30.05
C GLY A 101 -14.84 0.52 30.85
N ALA A 102 -14.46 -0.65 30.32
CA ALA A 102 -13.54 -1.56 31.00
C ALA A 102 -12.06 -1.21 30.74
N ALA A 103 -11.49 -1.67 29.63
CA ALA A 103 -10.15 -1.25 29.19
C ALA A 103 -10.19 0.03 28.36
N PHE A 104 -11.33 0.25 27.69
CA PHE A 104 -11.49 1.26 26.66
C PHE A 104 -12.86 1.92 26.81
N PRO A 105 -12.99 3.25 26.67
CA PRO A 105 -14.28 3.94 26.84
C PRO A 105 -15.34 3.44 25.85
N ASP A 106 -14.97 3.22 24.59
CA ASP A 106 -15.87 2.77 23.52
C ASP A 106 -15.86 1.24 23.30
N GLY A 107 -15.09 0.50 24.11
CA GLY A 107 -14.79 -0.92 23.88
C GLY A 107 -13.64 -1.14 22.89
N CYS A 108 -13.38 -2.42 22.58
CA CYS A 108 -12.36 -2.76 21.57
C CYS A 108 -12.82 -2.38 20.17
N SER A 109 -11.88 -1.94 19.33
CA SER A 109 -12.09 -1.77 17.90
C SER A 109 -11.54 -2.98 17.14
N GLU A 110 -12.36 -3.53 16.26
CA GLU A 110 -11.97 -4.66 15.43
C GLU A 110 -10.97 -4.18 14.38
N ARG A 111 -9.76 -4.76 14.39
CA ARG A 111 -8.77 -4.48 13.36
C ARG A 111 -9.24 -5.15 12.07
N PRO A 112 -9.48 -4.40 10.99
CA PRO A 112 -9.83 -5.02 9.71
C PRO A 112 -8.70 -5.96 9.31
N SER A 113 -9.06 -7.20 8.95
CA SER A 113 -8.09 -8.25 8.58
C SER A 113 -7.26 -7.89 7.35
N GLN A 114 -7.79 -7.00 6.51
CA GLN A 114 -7.10 -6.44 5.36
C GLN A 114 -7.41 -4.95 5.27
N CYS A 115 -6.36 -4.16 5.06
CA CYS A 115 -6.54 -2.73 4.86
C CYS A 115 -5.84 -2.26 3.59
N TRP A 116 -6.62 -1.60 2.73
CA TRP A 116 -6.15 -1.05 1.46
C TRP A 116 -6.10 0.46 1.57
N VAL A 117 -5.01 1.04 1.12
CA VAL A 117 -4.79 2.48 1.08
C VAL A 117 -4.42 2.90 -0.33
N MET A 118 -4.71 4.16 -0.67
CA MET A 118 -4.21 4.77 -1.89
C MET A 118 -2.67 4.86 -1.81
N GLU A 119 -1.97 4.24 -2.76
CA GLU A 119 -0.52 4.32 -2.83
C GLU A 119 -0.07 5.57 -3.59
N SER A 120 -0.69 5.81 -4.74
CA SER A 120 -0.42 6.97 -5.58
C SER A 120 -1.65 7.37 -6.38
N GLN A 121 -1.94 8.67 -6.36
CA GLN A 121 -3.04 9.27 -7.11
C GLN A 121 -2.76 9.29 -8.62
N VAL A 122 -1.48 9.38 -9.01
CA VAL A 122 -1.05 9.45 -10.40
C VAL A 122 -1.21 8.09 -11.10
N THR A 123 -0.77 7.02 -10.44
CA THR A 123 -0.88 5.65 -10.98
C THR A 123 -2.26 5.04 -10.74
N ARG A 124 -3.12 5.69 -9.94
CA ARG A 124 -4.44 5.20 -9.53
C ARG A 124 -4.36 3.78 -8.95
N THR A 125 -3.36 3.55 -8.12
CA THR A 125 -3.12 2.24 -7.50
C THR A 125 -3.48 2.24 -6.02
N CYS A 126 -4.15 1.17 -5.62
CA CYS A 126 -4.38 0.82 -4.23
C CYS A 126 -3.43 -0.29 -3.81
N ARG A 127 -2.85 -0.16 -2.62
CA ARG A 127 -1.96 -1.16 -2.03
C ARG A 127 -2.46 -1.58 -0.67
N ARG A 128 -2.25 -2.86 -0.34
CA ARG A 128 -2.47 -3.35 1.01
C ARG A 128 -1.36 -2.85 1.92
N ASP A 129 -1.72 -2.04 2.91
CA ASP A 129 -0.79 -1.51 3.91
C ASP A 129 -1.48 -1.49 5.28
N ASP A 130 -1.28 -2.58 6.02
CA ASP A 130 -1.86 -2.73 7.36
C ASP A 130 -1.23 -1.75 8.37
N ARG A 131 -0.10 -1.11 8.05
CA ARG A 131 0.55 -0.10 8.91
C ARG A 131 -0.02 1.29 8.69
N LYS A 132 -0.30 1.69 7.45
CA LYS A 132 -0.90 3.01 7.19
C LYS A 132 -2.31 3.12 7.75
N CYS A 133 -3.06 2.03 7.77
CA CYS A 133 -4.37 2.01 8.43
C CYS A 133 -4.29 2.16 9.95
N LEU A 134 -3.17 1.73 10.55
CA LEU A 134 -2.89 1.93 11.97
C LEU A 134 -2.55 3.38 12.33
N GLN A 135 -2.40 4.30 11.37
CA GLN A 135 -2.01 5.66 11.71
C GLN A 135 -3.20 6.59 11.97
N GLY A 136 -4.45 6.18 11.69
CA GLY A 136 -5.68 6.91 12.04
C GLY A 136 -5.82 8.35 11.51
N ASN A 137 -4.82 8.86 10.79
CA ASN A 137 -4.65 10.28 10.47
C ASN A 137 -5.25 10.62 9.10
N GLY A 138 -6.56 10.49 8.95
CA GLY A 138 -7.29 10.99 7.77
C GLY A 138 -6.97 10.28 6.44
N VAL A 139 -6.13 9.25 6.46
CA VAL A 139 -5.86 8.41 5.29
C VAL A 139 -7.10 7.57 5.04
N GLN A 140 -7.80 7.87 3.94
CA GLN A 140 -8.90 7.04 3.47
C GLN A 140 -8.40 5.61 3.30
N SER A 141 -9.09 4.67 3.94
CA SER A 141 -8.76 3.26 3.90
C SER A 141 -10.00 2.43 3.60
N TRP A 142 -9.79 1.30 2.93
CA TRP A 142 -10.86 0.46 2.44
C TRP A 142 -10.65 -0.99 2.88
N LYS A 143 -11.77 -1.69 3.14
CA LYS A 143 -11.78 -3.10 3.56
C LYS A 143 -11.26 -4.06 2.48
N SER A 144 -11.23 -3.65 1.21
CA SER A 144 -10.79 -4.48 0.09
C SER A 144 -10.20 -3.64 -1.04
N LYS A 145 -9.39 -4.28 -1.91
CA LYS A 145 -8.86 -3.65 -3.12
C LYS A 145 -9.98 -3.13 -4.01
N ALA A 146 -11.03 -3.92 -4.19
CA ALA A 146 -12.18 -3.54 -5.01
C ALA A 146 -12.89 -2.30 -4.46
N ALA A 147 -13.06 -2.19 -3.14
CA ALA A 147 -13.64 -1.00 -2.52
C ALA A 147 -12.76 0.24 -2.68
N CYS A 148 -11.43 0.08 -2.56
CA CYS A 148 -10.48 1.17 -2.82
C CYS A 148 -10.53 1.61 -4.30
N CYS A 149 -10.62 0.63 -5.20
CA CYS A 149 -10.63 0.83 -6.65
C CYS A 149 -12.00 1.18 -7.24
N ALA A 150 -13.06 1.24 -6.44
CA ALA A 150 -14.39 1.58 -6.93
C ALA A 150 -14.42 3.04 -7.44
N LYS A 151 -15.20 3.28 -8.50
CA LYS A 151 -15.37 4.62 -9.06
C LYS A 151 -15.94 5.56 -7.99
N GLY A 152 -15.27 6.70 -7.74
CA GLY A 152 -15.66 7.66 -6.71
C GLY A 152 -15.20 7.31 -5.29
N ALA A 153 -14.49 6.20 -5.08
CA ALA A 153 -13.87 5.86 -3.80
C ALA A 153 -12.51 6.57 -3.66
N ALA A 154 -11.39 5.86 -3.82
CA ALA A 154 -10.06 6.49 -3.79
C ALA A 154 -9.81 7.37 -5.02
N PHE A 155 -10.45 7.04 -6.15
CA PHE A 155 -10.23 7.69 -7.44
C PHE A 155 -11.57 7.94 -8.13
N THR A 156 -11.70 9.09 -8.80
CA THR A 156 -12.92 9.49 -9.52
C THR A 156 -13.32 8.52 -10.62
N GLU A 157 -12.35 7.89 -11.28
CA GLU A 157 -12.55 6.95 -12.38
C GLU A 157 -12.27 5.47 -11.98
N GLY A 158 -12.01 5.21 -10.70
CA GLY A 158 -11.60 3.89 -10.18
C GLY A 158 -10.08 3.64 -10.25
N CYS A 159 -9.59 2.45 -9.89
CA CYS A 159 -8.17 2.14 -10.09
C CYS A 159 -7.83 2.05 -11.58
N SER A 160 -6.55 2.27 -11.91
CA SER A 160 -6.04 1.81 -13.20
C SER A 160 -6.24 0.30 -13.29
N ALA A 161 -6.59 -0.20 -14.48
CA ALA A 161 -6.50 -1.63 -14.74
C ALA A 161 -5.08 -2.07 -14.35
N SER A 162 -4.97 -3.17 -13.61
CA SER A 162 -3.68 -3.68 -13.10
C SER A 162 -2.61 -3.49 -14.17
N ALA A 163 -1.45 -2.95 -13.78
CA ALA A 163 -0.36 -2.67 -14.70
C ALA A 163 -0.19 -3.86 -15.67
N PRO A 164 -0.08 -3.59 -16.99
CA PRO A 164 -0.04 -4.66 -17.97
C PRO A 164 1.02 -5.68 -17.57
N SER A 165 0.65 -6.96 -17.60
CA SER A 165 1.58 -8.05 -17.29
C SER A 165 2.83 -7.89 -18.14
N THR A 166 4.01 -7.96 -17.53
CA THR A 166 5.26 -7.93 -18.28
C THR A 166 5.31 -9.11 -19.26
N PRO A 167 5.76 -8.89 -20.51
CA PRO A 167 6.33 -7.66 -21.05
C PRO A 167 5.25 -6.62 -21.42
N CYS A 168 5.51 -5.35 -21.14
CA CYS A 168 4.72 -4.25 -21.68
C CYS A 168 5.38 -3.67 -22.94
N TYR A 169 4.63 -2.90 -23.73
CA TYR A 169 5.17 -2.23 -24.91
C TYR A 169 5.22 -0.73 -24.68
N THR A 170 6.35 -0.11 -24.99
CA THR A 170 6.53 1.34 -24.97
C THR A 170 7.00 1.85 -26.32
N VAL A 171 6.84 3.14 -26.57
CA VAL A 171 7.41 3.79 -27.76
C VAL A 171 8.93 3.66 -27.74
N GLY A 172 9.49 2.95 -28.72
CA GLY A 172 10.94 2.81 -28.90
C GLY A 172 11.54 3.95 -29.71
N SER A 173 10.95 4.24 -30.87
CA SER A 173 11.35 5.36 -31.73
C SER A 173 10.12 6.06 -32.31
N TYR A 174 10.16 7.39 -32.37
CA TYR A 174 9.01 8.19 -32.80
C TYR A 174 9.00 8.40 -34.32
N TRP A 175 9.89 9.20 -34.89
CA TRP A 175 9.94 9.44 -36.34
C TRP A 175 11.37 9.26 -36.86
N PRO A 176 11.58 8.63 -38.05
CA PRO A 176 10.58 8.06 -38.97
C PRO A 176 10.16 6.61 -38.64
N ALA A 177 10.84 5.97 -37.70
CA ALA A 177 10.71 4.54 -37.48
C ALA A 177 9.37 4.12 -36.83
N ARG A 178 8.75 4.95 -35.97
CA ARG A 178 7.47 4.66 -35.29
C ARG A 178 7.40 3.22 -34.77
N THR A 179 8.32 2.86 -33.88
CA THR A 179 8.42 1.49 -33.35
C THR A 179 7.96 1.42 -31.91
N CYS A 180 7.36 0.27 -31.56
CA CYS A 180 7.08 -0.11 -30.18
C CYS A 180 8.02 -1.22 -29.76
N VAL A 181 8.62 -1.09 -28.58
CA VAL A 181 9.58 -2.04 -28.04
C VAL A 181 9.00 -2.69 -26.79
N ALA A 182 9.13 -4.01 -26.73
CA ALA A 182 8.78 -4.77 -25.53
C ALA A 182 9.80 -4.45 -24.43
N SER A 183 9.31 -4.04 -23.26
CA SER A 183 10.08 -3.87 -22.05
C SER A 183 9.64 -4.91 -21.01
N SER A 184 10.62 -5.61 -20.45
CA SER A 184 10.42 -6.47 -19.28
C SER A 184 10.65 -5.72 -17.96
N ASP A 185 11.04 -4.44 -18.02
CA ASP A 185 11.28 -3.63 -16.83
C ASP A 185 9.95 -3.21 -16.18
N VAL A 186 9.71 -3.75 -14.99
CA VAL A 186 8.53 -3.46 -14.16
C VAL A 186 8.40 -1.96 -13.86
N ALA A 187 9.50 -1.22 -13.71
CA ALA A 187 9.43 0.22 -13.49
C ALA A 187 8.92 0.97 -14.73
N VAL A 188 9.36 0.54 -15.93
CA VAL A 188 8.86 1.08 -17.20
C VAL A 188 7.38 0.74 -17.37
N CYS A 189 6.99 -0.51 -17.10
CA CYS A 189 5.60 -0.95 -17.25
C CYS A 189 4.63 -0.30 -16.25
N ASN A 190 5.12 0.15 -15.08
CA ASN A 190 4.32 0.84 -14.07
C ASN A 190 4.31 2.38 -14.22
N ARG A 191 4.93 2.94 -15.26
CA ARG A 191 4.97 4.41 -15.47
C ARG A 191 3.59 5.01 -15.77
N GLY A 192 2.63 4.18 -16.19
CA GLY A 192 1.21 4.52 -16.34
C GLY A 192 0.83 5.21 -17.65
N TRP A 193 1.73 5.97 -18.27
CA TRP A 193 1.52 6.61 -19.58
C TRP A 193 2.51 6.09 -20.62
N GLY A 194 2.06 5.97 -21.88
CA GLY A 194 2.89 5.46 -22.98
C GLY A 194 3.28 3.98 -22.84
N VAL A 195 2.56 3.23 -21.99
CA VAL A 195 2.72 1.79 -21.78
C VAL A 195 1.48 1.08 -22.29
N TYR A 196 1.68 0.05 -23.09
CA TYR A 196 0.61 -0.69 -23.74
C TYR A 196 0.74 -2.18 -23.41
N ALA A 197 -0.41 -2.87 -23.37
CA ALA A 197 -0.47 -4.28 -22.99
C ALA A 197 0.14 -5.22 -24.03
N ASN A 198 0.11 -4.84 -25.31
CA ASN A 198 0.66 -5.60 -26.42
C ASN A 198 1.13 -4.67 -27.55
N LYS A 199 1.86 -5.24 -28.53
CA LYS A 199 2.42 -4.48 -29.66
C LYS A 199 1.31 -3.89 -30.51
N GLU A 200 0.21 -4.62 -30.69
CA GLU A 200 -0.91 -4.25 -31.53
C GLU A 200 -1.61 -2.98 -31.03
N VAL A 201 -1.84 -2.87 -29.73
CA VAL A 201 -2.41 -1.67 -29.10
C VAL A 201 -1.43 -0.50 -29.19
N CYS A 202 -0.15 -0.74 -28.95
CA CYS A 202 0.87 0.32 -29.10
C CYS A 202 0.94 0.84 -30.54
N CYS A 203 0.86 -0.06 -31.51
CA CYS A 203 0.96 0.24 -32.93
C CYS A 203 -0.36 0.61 -33.61
N ALA A 204 -1.48 0.63 -32.88
CA ALA A 204 -2.76 1.03 -33.43
C ALA A 204 -2.77 2.53 -33.79
N PRO A 205 -3.44 2.92 -34.88
CA PRO A 205 -3.53 4.33 -35.28
C PRO A 205 -4.23 5.14 -34.19
N ASN A 206 -3.71 6.35 -33.95
CA ASN A 206 -4.15 7.28 -32.91
C ASN A 206 -3.98 6.79 -31.45
N VAL A 207 -3.15 5.76 -31.21
CA VAL A 207 -2.84 5.30 -29.85
C VAL A 207 -1.48 5.81 -29.37
N ALA A 208 -0.39 5.35 -29.99
CA ALA A 208 0.95 5.91 -29.76
C ALA A 208 1.40 6.83 -30.91
N PHE A 209 0.92 6.54 -32.11
CA PHE A 209 1.25 7.26 -33.34
C PHE A 209 -0.02 7.52 -34.16
N PRO A 210 -0.13 8.66 -34.88
CA PRO A 210 -1.31 8.96 -35.70
C PRO A 210 -1.61 7.90 -36.76
N GLU A 211 -0.57 7.46 -37.48
CA GLU A 211 -0.64 6.49 -38.59
C GLU A 211 -0.40 5.03 -38.16
N GLY A 212 -0.21 4.78 -36.85
CA GLY A 212 0.28 3.50 -36.34
C GLY A 212 1.79 3.31 -36.50
N CYS A 213 2.29 2.12 -36.16
CA CYS A 213 3.70 1.80 -36.33
C CYS A 213 4.09 1.70 -37.80
N SER A 214 5.31 2.12 -38.14
CA SER A 214 5.85 1.79 -39.46
C SER A 214 6.04 0.27 -39.54
N PRO A 215 5.78 -0.37 -40.70
CA PRO A 215 6.13 -1.77 -40.88
C PRO A 215 7.61 -1.93 -40.51
N ASP A 216 7.92 -2.91 -39.67
CA ASP A 216 9.29 -3.22 -39.29
C ASP A 216 10.10 -3.27 -40.60
N ALA A 217 11.09 -2.38 -40.72
CA ALA A 217 11.97 -2.41 -41.88
C ALA A 217 12.47 -3.85 -42.00
N PRO A 218 12.41 -4.46 -43.21
CA PRO A 218 12.84 -5.83 -43.38
C PRO A 218 14.21 -5.97 -42.72
N PRO A 219 14.44 -7.02 -41.91
CA PRO A 219 15.70 -7.17 -41.20
C PRO A 219 16.82 -6.96 -42.21
N PRO A 220 17.84 -6.14 -41.88
CA PRO A 220 18.88 -5.81 -42.84
C PRO A 220 19.38 -7.12 -43.44
N SER A 221 19.25 -7.26 -44.76
CA SER A 221 19.70 -8.45 -45.48
C SER A 221 21.09 -8.79 -44.98
N ALA A 222 21.36 -10.07 -44.69
CA ALA A 222 22.64 -10.54 -44.17
C ALA A 222 23.86 -10.04 -45.00
N ALA A 223 23.65 -9.64 -46.25
CA ALA A 223 24.63 -9.00 -47.10
C ALA A 223 25.16 -7.65 -46.57
N ALA A 224 24.38 -6.87 -45.81
CA ALA A 224 24.81 -5.60 -45.22
C ALA A 224 25.51 -5.76 -43.86
N ALA A 225 25.32 -6.89 -43.19
CA ALA A 225 26.03 -7.19 -41.93
C ALA A 225 27.49 -7.61 -42.18
N ALA A 226 27.80 -8.16 -43.37
CA ALA A 226 29.14 -8.60 -43.73
C ALA A 226 30.14 -7.44 -43.94
N THR A 227 29.67 -6.26 -44.38
CA THR A 227 30.56 -5.09 -44.61
C THR A 227 30.86 -4.27 -43.35
N ALA A 228 30.14 -4.50 -42.25
CA ALA A 228 30.44 -3.86 -40.96
C ALA A 228 31.50 -4.61 -40.13
N ALA A 229 31.72 -5.90 -40.40
CA ALA A 229 32.74 -6.70 -39.70
C ALA A 229 34.18 -6.38 -40.16
N ASP A 230 34.36 -5.88 -41.39
CA ASP A 230 35.68 -5.64 -41.99
C ASP A 230 36.33 -4.31 -41.55
N ILE A 231 35.54 -3.34 -41.05
CA ILE A 231 36.09 -2.04 -40.58
C ILE A 231 36.69 -2.15 -39.17
N THR A 232 36.30 -3.16 -38.38
CA THR A 232 36.87 -3.40 -37.03
C THR A 232 38.23 -4.11 -37.03
N ALA A 233 38.72 -4.60 -38.18
CA ALA A 233 40.03 -5.24 -38.26
C ALA A 233 41.21 -4.24 -38.46
N ALA A 234 40.94 -2.95 -38.68
CA ALA A 234 41.96 -1.94 -38.99
C ALA A 234 42.31 -0.99 -37.83
N ALA A 235 41.82 -1.23 -36.61
CA ALA A 235 42.06 -0.36 -35.45
C ALA A 235 43.07 -0.93 -34.43
N ASP A 236 43.74 -2.05 -34.75
CA ASP A 236 44.73 -2.71 -33.87
C ASP A 236 46.17 -2.27 -34.18
N THR A 237 46.42 -0.96 -34.23
CA THR A 237 47.79 -0.41 -34.16
C THR A 237 47.78 1.04 -33.66
N ILE A 238 47.55 1.23 -32.35
CA ILE A 238 47.96 2.46 -31.66
C ILE A 238 49.04 2.07 -30.66
N PRO A 239 50.29 2.55 -30.80
CA PRO A 239 51.35 2.25 -29.84
C PRO A 239 51.05 2.86 -28.48
N ALA A 240 51.16 2.04 -27.45
CA ALA A 240 51.11 2.44 -26.05
C ALA A 240 52.25 3.42 -25.74
N VAL A 241 51.91 4.69 -25.58
CA VAL A 241 52.75 5.65 -24.83
C VAL A 241 52.31 5.58 -23.38
N ALA A 242 53.18 4.98 -22.56
CA ALA A 242 53.11 5.06 -21.12
C ALA A 242 53.42 6.51 -20.72
N ASP A 243 52.48 7.15 -20.03
CA ASP A 243 52.82 8.32 -19.22
C ASP A 243 52.16 8.21 -17.85
N ALA A 244 53.02 8.40 -16.87
CA ALA A 244 52.75 8.24 -15.47
C ALA A 244 52.24 9.57 -14.92
N ALA A 245 51.01 9.57 -14.40
CA ALA A 245 50.55 10.63 -13.50
C ALA A 245 49.69 10.00 -12.41
N ALA A 246 50.36 9.72 -11.30
CA ALA A 246 49.72 9.47 -10.01
C ALA A 246 49.18 10.81 -9.50
N ASP A 247 47.87 11.02 -9.61
CA ASP A 247 47.19 12.10 -8.89
C ASP A 247 46.37 11.50 -7.74
N ALA A 248 46.77 11.92 -6.54
CA ALA A 248 46.26 11.46 -5.27
C ALA A 248 44.84 12.01 -5.05
N ILE A 249 43.87 11.11 -4.88
CA ILE A 249 42.55 11.47 -4.37
C ILE A 249 42.69 11.67 -2.85
N PRO A 250 42.37 12.85 -2.29
CA PRO A 250 42.40 13.05 -0.85
C PRO A 250 41.28 12.22 -0.20
N ALA A 251 41.68 11.42 0.78
CA ALA A 251 40.78 10.69 1.66
C ALA A 251 39.75 11.65 2.29
N ALA A 252 38.47 11.39 2.04
CA ALA A 252 37.38 12.09 2.70
C ALA A 252 37.52 11.91 4.22
N ALA A 253 37.73 13.02 4.91
CA ALA A 253 37.85 13.09 6.34
C ALA A 253 36.61 12.51 7.03
N ALA A 254 36.84 11.61 7.99
CA ALA A 254 35.83 11.09 8.88
C ALA A 254 35.14 12.24 9.62
N ALA A 255 33.82 12.32 9.50
CA ALA A 255 33.01 13.23 10.29
C ALA A 255 33.20 12.93 11.80
N PRO A 256 33.41 13.95 12.64
CA PRO A 256 33.53 13.76 14.09
C PRO A 256 32.21 13.23 14.66
N ARG A 257 32.31 12.13 15.42
CA ARG A 257 31.23 11.62 16.27
C ARG A 257 30.88 12.68 17.31
N VAL A 258 29.68 13.23 17.21
CA VAL A 258 29.09 14.05 18.26
C VAL A 258 28.74 13.14 19.45
N PRO A 259 29.22 13.42 20.67
CA PRO A 259 28.82 12.65 21.84
C PRO A 259 27.34 12.91 22.15
N ALA A 260 26.61 11.82 22.40
CA ALA A 260 25.23 11.85 22.87
C ALA A 260 25.16 12.53 24.24
N THR A 261 24.68 13.76 24.28
CA THR A 261 24.33 14.45 25.52
C THR A 261 23.13 13.75 26.14
N ALA A 262 23.37 13.02 27.23
CA ALA A 262 22.32 12.49 28.08
C ALA A 262 21.55 13.67 28.70
N ILE A 263 20.34 13.93 28.20
CA ILE A 263 19.38 14.79 28.90
C ILE A 263 18.73 13.92 29.98
N ALA A 264 19.32 13.94 31.17
CA ALA A 264 18.63 13.61 32.39
C ALA A 264 17.66 14.75 32.71
N ASN A 265 16.37 14.57 32.38
CA ASN A 265 15.34 15.40 32.98
C ASN A 265 14.82 14.70 34.23
N GLY A 266 15.25 15.22 35.38
CA GLY A 266 14.55 15.09 36.65
C GLY A 266 13.08 15.46 36.47
N GLY A 267 12.16 14.82 37.17
CA GLY A 267 12.10 14.97 38.62
C GLY A 267 11.50 16.33 38.96
N ALA A 268 10.28 16.59 38.50
CA ALA A 268 9.45 17.69 38.97
C ALA A 268 8.24 17.11 39.72
N THR A 269 8.43 16.98 41.03
CA THR A 269 7.36 16.88 42.02
C THR A 269 6.66 18.24 42.13
N THR A 270 5.39 18.31 41.73
CA THR A 270 4.44 19.32 42.22
C THR A 270 3.15 18.58 42.56
N ALA A 271 2.93 18.36 43.86
CA ALA A 271 2.10 19.18 44.73
C ALA A 271 0.62 18.81 44.61
N ALA A 272 0.18 18.08 45.63
CA ALA A 272 -1.20 17.76 45.92
C ALA A 272 -2.05 19.05 45.99
N ALA A 273 -3.05 19.16 45.14
CA ALA A 273 -4.16 20.09 45.32
C ALA A 273 -5.33 19.32 45.94
N ALA A 274 -5.65 19.71 47.17
CA ALA A 274 -6.76 19.21 47.94
C ALA A 274 -8.12 19.59 47.32
N GLY A 275 -9.06 18.65 47.45
CA GLY A 275 -10.50 18.80 47.67
C GLY A 275 -11.25 20.02 47.09
N GLY A 276 -12.14 19.74 46.15
CA GLY A 276 -13.36 20.52 45.93
C GLY A 276 -14.56 19.57 45.77
N PRO A 277 -15.70 19.80 46.46
CA PRO A 277 -16.87 18.92 46.37
C PRO A 277 -17.60 19.13 45.03
N VAL A 278 -17.73 18.06 44.25
CA VAL A 278 -18.60 18.07 43.06
C VAL A 278 -20.05 17.98 43.54
N VAL A 279 -20.75 19.11 43.47
CA VAL A 279 -22.20 19.20 43.65
C VAL A 279 -22.87 18.39 42.54
N ARG A 280 -23.47 17.26 42.91
CA ARG A 280 -24.39 16.51 42.05
C ARG A 280 -25.66 17.33 41.85
N VAL A 281 -25.92 17.75 40.62
CA VAL A 281 -27.25 18.26 40.21
C VAL A 281 -28.15 17.05 39.96
N PRO A 282 -29.32 16.92 40.63
CA PRO A 282 -30.30 15.91 40.28
C PRO A 282 -31.02 16.33 38.99
N MET A 283 -30.94 15.50 37.94
CA MET A 283 -31.88 15.60 36.83
C MET A 283 -33.23 15.06 37.30
N SER A 284 -34.16 15.98 37.54
CA SER A 284 -35.56 15.70 37.79
C SER A 284 -36.21 15.01 36.59
N ALA A 285 -36.86 13.88 36.88
CA ALA A 285 -37.87 13.28 36.02
C ALA A 285 -39.16 14.12 36.05
N SER A 286 -39.69 14.49 34.88
CA SER A 286 -41.08 14.91 34.62
C SER A 286 -41.21 15.18 33.11
N GLY A 287 -42.18 14.67 32.36
CA GLY A 287 -43.35 13.91 32.74
C GLY A 287 -44.08 13.31 31.52
N LYS A 288 -45.03 12.45 31.85
CA LYS A 288 -46.15 12.06 30.98
C LYS A 288 -47.07 13.26 30.76
N ALA A 289 -47.58 13.42 29.55
CA ALA A 289 -48.95 13.90 29.34
C ALA A 289 -49.48 13.31 28.03
N ALA A 290 -50.52 12.48 28.17
CA ALA A 290 -51.43 12.08 27.13
C ALA A 290 -52.19 13.30 26.59
N LYS A 291 -52.58 13.26 25.31
CA LYS A 291 -53.84 13.89 24.88
C LYS A 291 -54.40 13.23 23.64
N ASP A 292 -55.44 12.44 23.88
CA ASP A 292 -56.54 12.17 22.96
C ASP A 292 -57.11 13.49 22.38
N LYS A 293 -57.27 13.52 21.06
CA LYS A 293 -58.48 13.98 20.38
C LYS A 293 -58.47 13.54 18.93
#